data_AF-A0A2E3ZPY2-F1
#
_entry.id   AF-A0A2E3ZPY2-F1
#
_cell.length_a   1.000
_cell.length_b   1.000
_cell.length_c   1.000
_cell.angle_alpha   90.00
_cell.angle_beta   90.00
_cell.angle_gamma   90.00
#
_symmetry.space_group_name_H-M   'P 1'
#
loop_
_entity.id
_entity.type
_entity.pdbx_description
1 polymer ?
#
loop_
_entity_poly.entity_id
_entity_poly.type
_entity_poly.pdbx_seq_one_letter_code
_entity_poly.pdbx_strand_id
1 'polypeptide(L)'
;MGLRFQPRSALTLAFIGLFAYVVVSSSDMPLEAKLYPWTIGIIALVLLTYQLFREILPPSKSETDQTGVDIDFTDEEASKVGKRRALEVFGWMYGFAVLLWLIGFYIAIPLMVLAYMLRHKETLVMTILLPSGTGFATWYIFGHLLHLPFPPGLLLEWAGLI
;
A
#
# COMPACT_ATOMS: atom_id res chain seq x y z
N MET A 1 -19.31 35.93 -1.14
CA MET A 1 -18.94 34.50 -1.08
C MET A 1 -17.45 34.42 -0.77
N GLY A 2 -17.08 34.42 0.51
CA GLY A 2 -15.68 34.29 0.90
C GLY A 2 -15.32 32.81 0.94
N LEU A 3 -14.48 32.34 0.01
CA LEU A 3 -13.86 31.02 0.10
C LEU A 3 -13.07 30.96 1.42
N ARG A 4 -13.64 30.33 2.45
CA ARG A 4 -12.91 30.05 3.69
C ARG A 4 -11.97 28.89 3.38
N PHE A 5 -10.79 29.19 2.83
CA PHE A 5 -9.72 28.22 2.66
C PHE A 5 -9.30 27.71 4.04
N GLN A 6 -9.80 26.54 4.40
CA GLN A 6 -9.36 25.84 5.60
C GLN A 6 -8.13 24.98 5.26
N PRO A 7 -7.23 24.71 6.22
CA PRO A 7 -6.08 23.82 6.02
C PRO A 7 -6.48 22.44 5.49
N ARG A 8 -7.68 21.98 5.87
CA ARG A 8 -8.32 20.75 5.38
C ARG A 8 -8.46 20.75 3.86
N SER A 9 -8.97 21.82 3.27
CA SER A 9 -9.17 21.92 1.82
C SER A 9 -7.85 22.00 1.05
N ALA A 10 -6.79 22.55 1.66
CA ALA A 10 -5.45 22.50 1.08
C ALA A 10 -4.90 21.07 1.03
N LEU A 11 -5.12 20.26 2.08
CA LEU A 11 -4.74 18.85 2.11
C LEU A 11 -5.55 18.05 1.07
N THR A 12 -6.86 18.27 0.98
CA THR A 12 -7.73 17.63 -0.02
C THR A 12 -7.25 17.96 -1.44
N LEU A 13 -6.94 19.23 -1.73
CA LEU A 13 -6.37 19.65 -3.02
C LEU A 13 -5.00 19.02 -3.28
N ALA A 14 -4.13 18.92 -2.28
CA ALA A 14 -2.83 18.28 -2.41
C ALA A 14 -2.97 16.80 -2.77
N PHE A 15 -3.88 16.07 -2.13
CA PHE A 15 -4.15 14.67 -2.48
C PHE A 15 -4.78 14.51 -3.86
N ILE A 16 -5.70 15.40 -4.27
CA ILE A 16 -6.23 15.40 -5.65
C ILE A 16 -5.08 15.57 -6.65
N GLY A 17 -4.18 16.53 -6.40
CA GLY A 17 -3.00 16.73 -7.24
C GLY A 17 -2.08 15.50 -7.29
N LEU A 18 -1.81 14.88 -6.13
CA LEU A 18 -1.00 13.67 -6.03
C LEU A 18 -1.61 12.51 -6.82
N PHE A 19 -2.89 12.21 -6.63
CA PHE A 19 -3.54 11.09 -7.34
C PHE A 19 -3.69 11.38 -8.84
N ALA A 20 -3.97 12.62 -9.23
CA ALA A 20 -3.97 13.02 -10.63
C ALA A 20 -2.58 12.81 -11.26
N TYR A 21 -1.52 13.21 -10.56
CA TYR A 21 -0.15 12.96 -11.00
C TYR A 21 0.13 11.46 -11.14
N VAL A 22 -0.29 10.62 -10.18
CA VAL A 22 -0.11 9.16 -10.26
C VAL A 22 -0.83 8.56 -11.47
N VAL A 23 -2.08 8.96 -11.75
CA VAL A 23 -2.85 8.46 -12.90
C VAL A 23 -2.22 8.90 -14.23
N VAL A 24 -1.74 10.15 -14.30
CA VAL A 24 -1.06 10.67 -15.49
C VAL A 24 0.31 10.02 -15.66
N SER A 25 1.13 9.96 -14.63
CA SER A 25 2.49 9.38 -14.70
C SER A 25 2.47 7.88 -15.00
N SER A 26 1.40 7.17 -14.63
CA SER A 26 1.23 5.76 -15.00
C SER A 26 0.66 5.57 -16.42
N SER A 27 0.36 6.64 -17.18
CA SER A 27 -0.27 6.52 -18.49
C SER A 27 0.55 5.77 -19.51
N ASP A 28 1.88 5.85 -19.38
CA ASP A 28 2.85 5.33 -20.34
C ASP A 28 3.28 3.89 -20.01
N MET A 29 2.81 3.36 -18.89
CA MET A 29 3.10 1.99 -18.48
C MET A 29 2.28 0.97 -19.30
N PRO A 30 2.79 -0.28 -19.46
CA PRO A 30 1.99 -1.38 -19.99
C PRO A 30 0.66 -1.54 -19.23
N LEU A 31 -0.37 -2.02 -19.91
CA LEU A 31 -1.73 -2.11 -19.37
C LEU A 31 -1.75 -2.77 -17.98
N GLU A 32 -1.02 -3.88 -17.84
CA GLU A 32 -0.90 -4.65 -16.60
C GLU A 32 -0.35 -3.83 -15.43
N ALA A 33 0.70 -3.03 -15.67
CA ALA A 33 1.33 -2.17 -14.67
C ALA A 33 0.49 -0.92 -14.36
N LYS A 34 -0.31 -0.46 -15.32
CA LYS A 34 -1.13 0.74 -15.25
C LYS A 34 -2.47 0.52 -14.54
N LEU A 35 -3.04 -0.69 -14.61
CA LEU A 35 -4.35 -1.02 -14.04
C LEU A 35 -4.46 -0.65 -12.56
N TYR A 36 -3.42 -0.94 -11.77
CA TYR A 36 -3.44 -0.69 -10.33
C TYR A 36 -3.40 0.81 -9.99
N PRO A 37 -2.40 1.60 -10.46
CA PRO A 37 -2.39 3.06 -10.29
C PRO A 37 -3.67 3.74 -10.80
N TRP A 38 -4.21 3.27 -11.93
CA TRP A 38 -5.45 3.83 -12.48
C TRP A 38 -6.66 3.53 -11.61
N THR A 39 -6.85 2.29 -11.19
CA THR A 39 -8.02 1.90 -10.41
C THR A 39 -8.05 2.65 -9.08
N ILE A 40 -6.93 2.62 -8.35
CA ILE A 40 -6.85 3.33 -7.06
C ILE A 40 -6.90 4.83 -7.26
N GLY A 41 -6.16 5.37 -8.23
CA GLY A 41 -6.11 6.80 -8.48
C GLY A 41 -7.45 7.38 -8.89
N ILE A 42 -8.21 6.70 -9.77
CA ILE A 42 -9.53 7.15 -10.20
C ILE A 42 -10.52 7.09 -9.04
N ILE A 43 -10.56 5.99 -8.27
CA ILE A 43 -11.44 5.87 -7.10
C ILE A 43 -11.13 6.99 -6.10
N ALA A 44 -9.85 7.20 -5.79
CA ALA A 44 -9.41 8.26 -4.88
C ALA A 44 -9.79 9.64 -5.40
N LEU A 45 -9.59 9.92 -6.69
CA LEU A 45 -9.96 11.19 -7.31
C LEU A 45 -11.47 11.45 -7.23
N VAL A 46 -12.31 10.44 -7.47
CA VAL A 46 -13.77 10.57 -7.35
C VAL A 46 -14.16 10.92 -5.91
N LEU A 47 -13.62 10.19 -4.92
CA LEU A 47 -13.92 10.41 -3.50
C LEU A 47 -13.42 11.77 -3.00
N LEU A 48 -12.20 12.16 -3.36
CA LEU A 48 -11.62 13.44 -2.95
C LEU A 48 -12.31 14.61 -3.63
N THR A 49 -12.73 14.46 -4.88
CA THR A 49 -13.54 15.47 -5.57
C THR A 49 -14.90 15.63 -4.88
N TYR A 50 -15.56 14.52 -4.53
CA TYR A 50 -16.78 14.56 -3.74
C TYR A 50 -16.57 15.22 -2.37
N GLN A 51 -15.47 14.92 -1.68
CA GLN A 51 -15.10 15.55 -0.42
C GLN A 51 -14.88 17.06 -0.58
N LEU A 52 -14.16 17.49 -1.62
CA LEU A 52 -13.93 18.90 -1.93
C LEU A 52 -15.24 19.64 -2.20
N PHE A 53 -16.17 19.03 -2.94
CA PHE A 53 -17.51 19.60 -3.15
C PHE A 53 -18.26 19.79 -1.82
N ARG A 54 -18.22 18.80 -0.91
CA ARG A 54 -18.84 18.92 0.43
C ARG A 54 -18.19 19.99 1.29
N GLU A 55 -16.88 20.20 1.18
CA GLU A 55 -16.16 21.24 1.93
C GLU A 55 -16.48 22.67 1.45
N ILE A 56 -16.75 22.84 0.15
CA ILE A 56 -17.08 24.15 -0.45
C ILE A 56 -18.55 24.53 -0.22
N LEU A 57 -19.46 23.55 -0.11
CA LEU A 57 -20.87 23.80 0.20
C LEU A 57 -21.06 24.30 1.65
N PRO A 58 -21.92 25.30 1.90
CA PRO A 58 -22.17 25.79 3.25
C PRO A 58 -22.74 24.66 4.13
N PRO A 59 -22.25 24.50 5.37
CA PRO A 59 -22.71 23.42 6.24
C PRO A 59 -24.21 23.57 6.51
N SER A 60 -24.97 22.49 6.28
CA SER A 60 -26.31 22.39 6.87
C SER A 60 -26.12 22.41 8.40
N LYS A 61 -27.03 23.07 9.13
CA LYS A 61 -26.90 23.44 10.56
C LYS A 61 -26.67 22.28 11.56
N SER A 62 -26.38 21.06 11.12
CA SER A 62 -26.16 19.88 11.97
C SER A 62 -24.82 19.16 11.78
N GLU A 63 -23.90 19.61 10.92
CA GLU A 63 -22.57 18.98 10.77
C GLU A 63 -21.43 19.85 11.32
N THR A 64 -21.61 20.39 12.52
CA THR A 64 -20.48 20.89 13.29
C THR A 64 -19.81 19.68 13.95
N ASP A 65 -18.58 19.40 13.52
CA ASP A 65 -17.53 18.72 14.29
C ASP A 65 -17.31 17.19 14.24
N GLN A 66 -17.90 16.42 13.31
CA GLN A 66 -17.66 14.96 13.27
C GLN A 66 -17.41 14.36 11.87
N THR A 67 -16.85 15.14 10.93
CA THR A 67 -16.45 14.62 9.60
C THR A 67 -14.94 14.34 9.49
N GLY A 68 -14.24 14.29 10.63
CA GLY A 68 -13.05 13.48 10.75
C GLY A 68 -13.50 12.06 11.07
N VAL A 69 -12.92 11.05 10.42
CA VAL A 69 -12.88 9.73 11.06
C VAL A 69 -12.19 10.01 12.39
N ASP A 70 -12.93 10.02 13.50
CA ASP A 70 -12.31 10.02 14.83
C ASP A 70 -11.49 8.73 14.86
N ILE A 71 -10.18 8.87 14.62
CA ILE A 71 -9.22 7.83 14.90
C ILE A 71 -9.10 7.82 16.42
N ASP A 72 -10.14 7.29 17.05
CA ASP A 72 -10.22 7.18 18.49
C ASP A 72 -9.34 5.99 18.85
N PHE A 73 -8.09 6.29 19.21
CA PHE A 73 -7.16 5.27 19.64
C PHE A 73 -7.72 4.65 20.92
N THR A 74 -8.03 3.36 20.86
CA THR A 74 -8.45 2.65 22.07
C THR A 74 -7.31 2.69 23.10
N ASP A 75 -7.65 2.61 24.39
CA ASP A 75 -6.64 2.55 25.46
C ASP A 75 -5.62 1.40 25.24
N GLU A 76 -6.05 0.33 24.57
CA GLU A 76 -5.19 -0.78 24.16
C GLU A 76 -4.16 -0.36 23.09
N GLU A 77 -4.56 0.43 22.09
CA GLU A 77 -3.68 0.96 21.04
C GLU A 77 -2.70 2.01 21.56
N ALA A 78 -3.15 2.86 22.49
CA ALA A 78 -2.32 3.89 23.12
C ALA A 78 -1.26 3.29 24.08
N SER A 79 -1.48 2.06 24.54
CA SER A 79 -0.57 1.34 25.43
C SER A 79 0.81 1.12 24.80
N LYS A 80 1.85 0.94 25.64
CA LYS A 80 3.20 0.59 25.16
C LYS A 80 3.21 -0.72 24.35
N VAL A 81 2.32 -1.65 24.68
CA VAL A 81 2.17 -2.93 23.96
C VAL A 81 1.53 -2.71 22.60
N GLY A 82 0.48 -1.89 22.53
CA GLY A 82 -0.16 -1.48 21.28
C GLY A 82 0.81 -0.82 20.32
N LYS A 83 1.58 0.17 20.78
CA LYS A 83 2.63 0.83 19.98
C LYS A 83 3.70 -0.13 19.48
N ARG A 84 4.11 -1.10 20.29
CA ARG A 84 5.09 -2.12 19.88
C ARG A 84 4.54 -3.04 18.79
N ARG A 85 3.28 -3.48 18.91
CA ARG A 85 2.61 -4.28 17.88
C ARG A 85 2.46 -3.49 16.57
N ALA A 86 2.07 -2.21 16.66
CA ALA A 86 2.00 -1.34 15.50
C ALA A 86 3.36 -1.22 14.81
N LEU A 87 4.44 -0.99 15.57
CA LEU A 87 5.80 -0.92 15.05
C LEU A 87 6.23 -2.25 14.39
N GLU A 88 5.82 -3.39 14.94
CA GLU A 88 6.07 -4.71 14.34
C GLU A 88 5.36 -4.85 12.99
N VAL A 89 4.08 -4.46 12.90
CA VAL A 89 3.33 -4.48 11.63
C VAL A 89 3.95 -3.55 10.60
N PHE A 90 4.29 -2.30 10.98
CA PHE A 90 5.01 -1.38 10.10
C PHE A 90 6.36 -1.95 9.68
N GLY A 91 7.10 -2.58 10.60
CA GLY A 91 8.36 -3.26 10.32
C GLY A 91 8.20 -4.36 9.27
N TRP A 92 7.15 -5.19 9.36
CA TRP A 92 6.85 -6.19 8.35
C TRP A 92 6.47 -5.58 7.01
N MET A 93 5.62 -4.55 7.00
CA MET A 93 5.17 -3.89 5.76
C MET A 93 6.34 -3.23 5.02
N TYR A 94 7.12 -2.39 5.71
CA TYR A 94 8.26 -1.71 5.10
C TYR A 94 9.41 -2.68 4.82
N GLY A 95 9.64 -3.67 5.69
CA GLY A 95 10.59 -4.74 5.45
C GLY A 95 10.28 -5.52 4.18
N PHE A 96 8.99 -5.76 3.89
CA PHE A 96 8.58 -6.39 2.64
C PHE A 96 8.85 -5.52 1.43
N ALA A 97 8.48 -4.24 1.48
CA ALA A 97 8.75 -3.30 0.40
C ALA A 97 10.24 -3.21 0.08
N VAL A 98 11.09 -3.17 1.11
CA VAL A 98 12.55 -3.16 0.97
C VAL A 98 13.05 -4.48 0.37
N LEU A 99 12.56 -5.63 0.81
CA LEU A 99 12.92 -6.92 0.21
C LEU A 99 12.53 -7.00 -1.27
N LEU A 100 11.31 -6.58 -1.63
CA LEU A 100 10.87 -6.53 -3.01
C LEU A 100 11.82 -5.69 -3.87
N TRP A 101 12.27 -4.55 -3.36
CA TRP A 101 13.20 -3.67 -4.05
C TRP A 101 14.61 -4.26 -4.17
N LEU A 102 15.12 -4.90 -3.11
CA LEU A 102 16.49 -5.42 -3.07
C LEU A 102 16.67 -6.74 -3.82
N ILE A 103 15.73 -7.67 -3.68
CA ILE A 103 15.88 -9.06 -4.17
C ILE A 103 14.75 -9.49 -5.11
N GLY A 104 13.82 -8.60 -5.45
CA GLY A 104 12.80 -8.83 -6.45
C GLY A 104 11.58 -9.63 -5.98
N PHE A 105 10.51 -9.56 -6.78
CA PHE A 105 9.19 -10.12 -6.46
C PHE A 105 9.19 -11.62 -6.13
N TYR A 106 9.78 -12.43 -7.02
CA TYR A 106 9.71 -13.90 -6.92
C TYR A 106 10.46 -14.47 -5.72
N ILE A 107 11.47 -13.77 -5.20
CA ILE A 107 12.27 -14.23 -4.05
C ILE A 107 11.75 -13.60 -2.76
N ALA A 108 11.40 -12.31 -2.79
CA ALA A 108 10.94 -11.60 -1.61
C ALA A 108 9.66 -12.21 -1.02
N ILE A 109 8.69 -12.64 -1.85
CA ILE A 109 7.44 -13.23 -1.36
C ILE A 109 7.67 -14.51 -0.54
N PRO A 110 8.27 -15.58 -1.10
CA PRO A 110 8.48 -16.81 -0.33
C PRO A 110 9.39 -16.58 0.86
N LEU A 111 10.40 -15.70 0.74
CA LEU A 111 11.27 -15.34 1.86
C LEU A 111 10.50 -14.64 2.99
N MET A 112 9.56 -13.75 2.64
CA MET A 112 8.73 -13.06 3.62
C MET A 112 7.79 -14.03 4.34
N VAL A 113 7.17 -14.96 3.60
CA VAL A 113 6.34 -16.02 4.19
C VAL A 113 7.19 -16.88 5.13
N LEU A 114 8.40 -17.27 4.73
CA LEU A 114 9.32 -18.03 5.57
C LEU A 114 9.69 -17.27 6.85
N ALA A 115 10.08 -16.00 6.72
CA ALA A 115 10.44 -15.15 7.85
C ALA A 115 9.26 -15.01 8.84
N TYR A 116 8.04 -14.85 8.33
CA TYR A 116 6.84 -14.77 9.13
C TYR A 116 6.53 -16.09 9.87
N MET A 117 6.67 -17.25 9.20
CA MET A 117 6.52 -18.57 9.82
C MET A 117 7.55 -18.82 10.93
N LEU A 118 8.82 -18.47 10.67
CA LEU A 118 9.90 -18.60 11.65
C LEU A 118 9.68 -17.71 12.87
N ARG A 119 9.18 -16.48 12.67
CA ARG A 119 8.84 -15.55 13.75
C ARG A 119 7.82 -16.14 14.72
N HIS A 120 6.80 -16.82 14.18
CA HIS A 120 5.70 -17.39 14.95
C HIS A 120 5.97 -18.82 15.42
N LYS A 121 7.14 -19.39 15.11
CA LYS A 121 7.57 -20.74 15.49
C LYS A 121 6.57 -21.81 15.04
N GLU A 122 6.09 -21.65 13.81
CA GLU A 122 5.17 -22.61 13.19
C GLU A 122 5.82 -23.99 12.99
N THR A 123 4.99 -24.99 12.72
CA THR A 123 5.47 -26.35 12.46
C THR A 123 6.46 -26.38 11.28
N LEU A 124 7.44 -27.29 11.32
CA LEU A 124 8.43 -27.44 10.24
C LEU A 124 7.76 -27.70 8.88
N VAL A 125 6.63 -28.43 8.88
CA VAL A 125 5.85 -28.69 7.68
C VAL A 125 5.33 -27.38 7.07
N MET A 126 4.68 -26.52 7.86
CA MET A 126 4.17 -25.24 7.37
C MET A 126 5.29 -24.27 6.96
N THR A 127 6.37 -24.25 7.74
CA THR A 127 7.56 -23.41 7.49
C THR A 127 8.24 -23.74 6.16
N ILE A 128 8.11 -24.97 5.65
CA ILE A 128 8.64 -25.36 4.33
C ILE A 128 7.56 -25.28 3.25
N LEU A 129 6.38 -25.83 3.53
CA LEU A 129 5.32 -26.01 2.54
C LEU A 129 4.75 -24.67 2.07
N LEU A 130 4.47 -23.73 2.98
CA LEU A 130 3.86 -22.45 2.62
C LEU A 130 4.81 -21.54 1.83
N PRO A 131 6.07 -21.33 2.22
CA PRO A 131 7.03 -20.60 1.39
C PRO A 131 7.25 -21.25 0.02
N SER A 132 7.38 -22.58 -0.03
CA SER A 132 7.57 -23.28 -1.31
C SER A 132 6.33 -23.15 -2.20
N GLY A 133 5.14 -23.33 -1.63
CA GLY A 133 3.87 -23.19 -2.35
C GLY A 133 3.62 -21.77 -2.85
N THR A 134 3.92 -20.76 -2.04
CA THR A 134 3.80 -19.35 -2.45
C THR A 134 4.85 -18.97 -3.51
N GLY A 135 6.09 -19.44 -3.39
CA GLY A 135 7.11 -19.29 -4.44
C GLY A 135 6.69 -19.93 -5.76
N PHE A 136 6.20 -21.17 -5.72
CA PHE A 136 5.69 -21.84 -6.91
C PHE A 136 4.48 -21.12 -7.52
N ALA A 137 3.49 -20.77 -6.69
CA ALA A 137 2.28 -20.09 -7.15
C ALA A 137 2.58 -18.72 -7.75
N THR A 138 3.50 -17.96 -7.16
CA THR A 138 3.88 -16.64 -7.70
C THR A 138 4.61 -16.77 -9.04
N TRP A 139 5.55 -17.71 -9.16
CA TRP A 139 6.21 -18.00 -10.42
C TRP A 139 5.22 -18.47 -11.49
N TYR A 140 4.34 -19.42 -11.15
CA TYR A 140 3.39 -20.00 -12.10
C TYR A 140 2.33 -18.99 -12.56
N ILE A 141 1.67 -18.30 -11.62
CA ILE A 141 0.60 -17.37 -11.95
C ILE A 141 1.17 -16.11 -12.60
N PHE A 142 2.13 -15.45 -11.97
CA PHE A 142 2.55 -14.15 -12.46
C PHE A 142 3.65 -14.23 -13.51
N GLY A 143 4.56 -15.20 -13.42
CA GLY A 143 5.61 -15.41 -14.41
C GLY A 143 5.12 -16.18 -15.63
N HIS A 144 4.50 -17.34 -15.43
CA HIS A 144 4.14 -18.23 -16.54
C HIS A 144 2.75 -17.95 -17.14
N LEU A 145 1.73 -17.65 -16.33
CA LEU A 145 0.37 -17.42 -16.84
C LEU A 145 0.17 -15.97 -17.29
N LEU A 146 0.57 -15.01 -16.47
CA LEU A 146 0.34 -13.58 -16.71
C LEU A 146 1.51 -12.84 -17.35
N HIS A 147 2.71 -13.44 -17.41
CA HIS A 147 3.91 -12.84 -18.01
C HIS A 147 4.23 -11.41 -17.53
N LEU A 148 3.96 -11.12 -16.25
CA LEU A 148 4.13 -9.77 -15.72
C LEU A 148 5.62 -9.38 -15.69
N PRO A 149 5.99 -8.21 -16.24
CA PRO A 149 7.38 -7.75 -16.28
C PRO A 149 7.79 -7.13 -14.94
N PHE A 150 7.94 -7.95 -13.90
CA PHE A 150 8.44 -7.47 -12.62
C PHE A 150 9.91 -7.07 -12.71
N PRO A 151 10.30 -5.92 -12.12
CA PRO A 151 11.69 -5.50 -12.11
C PRO A 151 12.56 -6.49 -11.31
N PRO A 152 13.83 -6.69 -11.72
CA PRO A 152 14.79 -7.45 -10.94
C PRO A 152 15.10 -6.75 -9.62
N GLY A 153 15.59 -7.52 -8.65
CA GLY A 153 16.07 -6.95 -7.39
C GLY A 153 17.40 -6.23 -7.57
N LEU A 154 17.52 -5.03 -6.98
CA LEU A 154 18.70 -4.18 -7.12
C LEU A 154 20.02 -4.88 -6.76
N LEU A 155 20.03 -5.70 -5.70
CA LEU A 155 21.23 -6.42 -5.28
C LEU A 155 21.60 -7.54 -6.26
N LEU A 156 20.62 -8.18 -6.87
CA LEU A 156 20.84 -9.26 -7.81
C LEU A 156 21.36 -8.70 -9.14
N GLU A 157 20.84 -7.56 -9.56
CA GLU A 157 21.32 -6.79 -10.72
C GLU A 157 22.76 -6.33 -10.50
N TRP A 158 23.08 -5.72 -9.35
CA TRP A 158 24.45 -5.30 -9.02
C TRP A 158 25.44 -6.46 -8.91
N ALA A 159 24.98 -7.63 -8.49
CA ALA A 159 25.79 -8.84 -8.44
C ALA A 159 26.01 -9.48 -9.83
N GLY A 160 25.36 -8.99 -10.89
CA GLY A 160 25.42 -9.56 -12.23
C GLY A 160 24.75 -10.94 -12.34
N LEU A 161 23.80 -11.24 -11.45
CA LEU A 161 23.06 -12.50 -11.43
C LEU A 161 21.82 -12.47 -12.34
N ILE A 162 21.40 -11.29 -12.79
CA ILE A 162 20.27 -11.05 -13.68
C ILE A 162 20.57 -9.86 -14.59
#